data_AF-A0A7L2Y780-F1
#
_entry.id   AF-A0A7L2Y780-F1
#
_cell.length_a   1.000
_cell.length_b   1.000
_cell.length_c   1.000
_cell.angle_alpha   90.00
_cell.angle_beta   90.00
_cell.angle_gamma   90.00
#
_symmetry.space_group_name_H-M   'P 1'
#
loop_
_entity.id
_entity.type
_entity.pdbx_description
1 polymer ?
#
loop_
_entity_poly.entity_id
_entity_poly.type
_entity_poly.pdbx_seq_one_letter_code
_entity_poly.pdbx_strand_id
1 'polypeptide(L)'
;SDGLEATVVVKNPCKFPIEFYSLDFDEQYLLEEKILRTVVGPEYPETFLMPSRAMGETLPPEVLQDYEAKQKLKAHQAELKALVEAKGKAEPGQKNTQRRTVTFYPEPLEKLIGNPISRAVQRHMGVDLSLERRGAWQYKGIVVIVHGAPRAGKSVVAANLCYYYDAEYVSIDAVVKEAIAND
;
A
#
# COMPACT_ATOMS: atom_id res chain seq x y z
N SER A 1 -20.79 10.33 37.57
CA SER A 1 -19.55 10.31 38.37
C SER A 1 -18.82 11.58 38.04
N ASP A 2 -18.64 12.45 39.02
CA ASP A 2 -18.00 13.73 38.78
C ASP A 2 -16.51 13.51 38.51
N GLY A 3 -16.01 14.11 37.42
CA GLY A 3 -14.62 13.95 37.00
C GLY A 3 -13.66 14.58 38.00
N LEU A 4 -12.50 13.95 38.18
CA LEU A 4 -11.46 14.46 39.08
C LEU A 4 -10.40 15.18 38.24
N GLU A 5 -10.50 16.51 38.20
CA GLU A 5 -9.57 17.36 37.45
C GLU A 5 -8.25 17.55 38.20
N ALA A 6 -7.12 17.47 37.47
CA ALA A 6 -5.79 17.67 38.03
C ALA A 6 -4.86 18.35 37.01
N THR A 7 -4.11 19.36 37.46
CA THR A 7 -3.16 20.10 36.61
C THR A 7 -1.79 19.41 36.60
N VAL A 8 -1.28 19.11 35.40
CA VAL A 8 0.06 18.51 35.21
C VAL A 8 0.99 19.54 34.56
N VAL A 9 2.17 19.75 35.15
CA VAL A 9 3.21 20.62 34.60
C VAL A 9 4.30 19.76 33.96
N VAL A 10 4.42 19.82 32.64
CA VAL A 10 5.44 19.09 31.87
C VAL A 10 6.57 20.05 31.50
N LYS A 11 7.82 19.59 31.67
CA LYS A 11 9.02 20.28 31.17
C LYS A 11 9.72 19.37 30.16
N ASN A 12 9.98 19.88 28.96
CA ASN A 12 10.76 19.18 27.95
C ASN A 12 12.28 19.43 28.19
N PRO A 13 13.08 18.43 28.55
CA PRO A 13 14.54 18.58 28.71
C PRO A 13 15.31 18.40 27.38
N CYS A 14 14.63 18.02 26.30
CA CYS A 14 15.24 17.67 25.02
C CYS A 14 15.47 18.90 24.13
N LYS A 15 16.42 18.77 23.20
CA LYS A 15 16.73 19.80 22.17
C LYS A 15 15.78 19.76 20.96
N PHE A 16 14.89 18.77 20.91
CA PHE A 16 13.83 18.65 19.92
C PHE A 16 12.49 18.98 20.59
N PRO A 17 11.52 19.53 19.84
CA PRO A 17 10.20 19.81 20.39
C PRO A 17 9.48 18.48 20.73
N ILE A 18 8.51 18.51 21.64
CA ILE A 18 7.67 17.35 22.01
C ILE A 18 6.19 17.72 21.86
N GLU A 19 5.42 16.82 21.26
CA GLU A 19 3.97 16.94 21.06
C GLU A 19 3.23 15.96 21.99
N PHE A 20 2.10 16.39 22.54
CA PHE A 20 1.22 15.56 23.36
C PHE A 20 -0.12 15.45 22.66
N TYR A 21 -0.53 14.23 22.36
CA TYR A 21 -1.85 13.90 21.81
C TYR A 21 -2.58 12.95 22.77
N SER A 22 -3.91 12.95 22.69
CA SER A 22 -4.77 12.08 23.49
C SER A 22 -5.64 11.23 22.59
N LEU A 23 -5.48 9.90 22.64
CA LEU A 23 -6.21 8.97 21.76
C LEU A 23 -7.75 9.12 21.87
N ASP A 24 -8.25 9.47 23.06
CA ASP A 24 -9.68 9.51 23.35
C ASP A 24 -10.29 10.93 23.30
N PHE A 25 -9.47 11.99 23.45
CA PHE A 25 -9.95 13.36 23.66
C PHE A 25 -9.41 14.40 22.66
N ASP A 26 -8.42 14.04 21.84
CA ASP A 26 -7.84 14.94 20.85
C ASP A 26 -8.64 14.89 19.54
N GLU A 27 -9.33 15.99 19.22
CA GLU A 27 -10.14 16.10 18.00
C GLU A 27 -9.32 15.90 16.73
N GLN A 28 -8.05 16.32 16.70
CA GLN A 28 -7.18 16.13 15.55
C GLN A 28 -6.85 14.64 15.38
N TYR A 29 -6.49 13.94 16.46
CA TYR A 29 -6.24 12.50 16.42
C TYR A 29 -7.48 11.73 15.93
N LEU A 30 -8.66 12.00 16.49
CA LEU A 30 -9.91 11.32 16.14
C LEU A 30 -10.31 11.53 14.67
N LEU A 31 -10.04 12.73 14.12
CA LEU A 31 -10.24 13.01 12.70
C LEU A 31 -9.22 12.25 11.83
N GLU A 32 -7.95 12.24 12.20
CA GLU A 32 -6.91 11.50 11.47
C GLU A 32 -7.16 9.99 11.47
N GLU A 33 -7.53 9.39 12.61
CA GLU A 33 -7.85 7.96 12.70
C GLU A 33 -9.04 7.61 11.79
N LYS A 34 -10.11 8.42 11.80
CA LYS A 34 -11.29 8.26 10.93
C LYS A 34 -10.93 8.35 9.44
N ILE A 35 -10.03 9.26 9.08
CA ILE A 35 -9.50 9.40 7.73
C ILE A 35 -8.73 8.12 7.35
N LEU A 36 -7.73 7.74 8.14
CA LEU A 36 -6.91 6.54 7.91
C LEU A 36 -7.80 5.30 7.78
N ARG A 37 -8.73 5.07 8.70
CA ARG A 37 -9.66 3.92 8.66
C ARG A 37 -10.52 3.88 7.39
N THR A 38 -10.86 5.04 6.82
CA THR A 38 -11.63 5.15 5.57
C THR A 38 -10.75 5.00 4.32
N VAL A 39 -9.52 5.50 4.37
CA VAL A 39 -8.57 5.51 3.26
C VAL A 39 -7.91 4.14 3.10
N VAL A 40 -7.48 3.55 4.21
CA VAL A 40 -6.77 2.27 4.30
C VAL A 40 -7.74 1.09 4.20
N GLY A 41 -8.90 1.18 4.88
CA GLY A 41 -9.96 0.18 4.78
C GLY A 41 -9.59 -1.19 5.35
N PRO A 42 -10.40 -2.23 5.10
CA PRO A 42 -10.18 -3.58 5.61
C PRO A 42 -9.20 -4.43 4.78
N GLU A 43 -8.65 -3.89 3.68
CA GLU A 43 -7.77 -4.62 2.77
C GLU A 43 -6.30 -4.63 3.20
N TYR A 44 -5.94 -3.82 4.19
CA TYR A 44 -4.57 -3.71 4.69
C TYR A 44 -4.26 -4.65 5.87
N PRO A 45 -2.98 -5.00 6.08
CA PRO A 45 -2.52 -5.54 7.36
C PRO A 45 -2.82 -4.59 8.53
N GLU A 46 -2.94 -5.15 9.74
CA GLU A 46 -3.20 -4.39 10.98
C GLU A 46 -2.17 -3.28 11.28
N THR A 47 -1.00 -3.34 10.64
CA THR A 47 0.07 -2.35 10.75
C THR A 47 0.57 -1.95 9.38
N PHE A 48 0.67 -0.64 9.13
CA PHE A 48 1.31 -0.04 7.96
C PHE A 48 2.32 1.03 8.40
N LEU A 49 3.28 1.35 7.54
CA LEU A 49 4.28 2.38 7.81
C LEU A 49 3.92 3.66 7.05
N MET A 50 4.07 4.81 7.70
CA MET A 50 3.95 6.14 7.09
C MET A 50 5.30 6.88 7.13
N PRO A 51 5.48 7.91 6.29
CA PRO A 51 6.57 8.88 6.45
C PRO A 51 6.67 9.40 7.88
N SER A 52 7.90 9.67 8.34
CA SER A 52 8.10 10.41 9.60
C SER A 52 7.53 11.82 9.45
N ARG A 53 6.62 12.19 10.35
CA ARG A 53 6.03 13.53 10.41
C ARG A 53 6.81 14.44 11.36
N ALA A 54 6.90 15.73 11.03
CA ALA A 54 7.26 16.77 11.97
C ALA A 54 6.10 17.03 12.94
N MET A 55 6.37 17.75 14.04
CA MET A 55 5.32 18.09 15.00
C MET A 55 4.29 19.05 14.41
N GLY A 56 3.01 18.82 14.72
CA GLY A 56 1.88 19.53 14.14
C GLY A 56 1.71 19.31 12.64
N GLU A 57 2.47 18.40 12.00
CA GLU A 57 2.30 18.07 10.60
C GLU A 57 1.10 17.12 10.43
N THR A 58 0.18 17.49 9.55
CA THR A 58 -1.03 16.73 9.25
C THR A 58 -0.71 15.42 8.50
N LEU A 59 -1.73 14.58 8.28
CA LEU A 59 -1.60 13.42 7.40
C LEU A 59 -1.05 13.80 6.01
N PRO A 60 -0.29 12.91 5.35
CA PRO A 60 0.22 13.15 4.01
C PRO A 60 -0.87 13.58 3.02
N PRO A 61 -0.62 14.55 2.12
CA PRO A 61 -1.61 15.05 1.17
C PRO A 61 -2.21 13.95 0.29
N GLU A 62 -1.48 12.88 0.00
CA GLU A 62 -1.98 11.71 -0.73
C GLU A 62 -3.14 11.02 -0.01
N VAL A 63 -3.07 10.92 1.32
CA VAL A 63 -4.10 10.32 2.18
C VAL A 63 -5.32 11.23 2.25
N LEU A 64 -5.11 12.54 2.37
CA LEU A 64 -6.19 13.55 2.40
C LEU A 64 -6.95 13.61 1.07
N GLN A 65 -6.24 13.62 -0.06
CA GLN A 65 -6.83 13.60 -1.40
C GLN A 65 -7.69 12.35 -1.64
N ASP A 66 -7.20 11.17 -1.26
CA ASP A 66 -7.96 9.93 -1.42
C ASP A 66 -9.18 9.88 -0.50
N TYR A 67 -9.10 10.47 0.70
CA TYR A 67 -10.27 10.63 1.58
C TYR A 67 -11.33 11.52 0.94
N GLU A 68 -10.94 12.69 0.42
CA GLU A 68 -11.85 13.58 -0.29
C GLU A 68 -12.47 12.92 -1.54
N ALA A 69 -11.67 12.21 -2.33
CA ALA A 69 -12.15 11.49 -3.51
C ALA A 69 -13.16 10.41 -3.12
N LYS A 70 -12.88 9.64 -2.06
CA LYS A 70 -13.83 8.67 -1.48
C LYS A 70 -15.10 9.32 -0.96
N GLN A 71 -15.02 10.50 -0.34
CA GLN A 71 -16.18 11.25 0.14
C GLN A 71 -17.04 11.77 -1.03
N LYS A 72 -16.42 12.35 -2.07
CA LYS A 72 -17.10 12.79 -3.31
C LYS A 72 -17.78 11.61 -4.01
N LEU A 73 -17.10 10.47 -4.14
CA LEU A 73 -17.67 9.25 -4.73
C LEU A 73 -18.84 8.70 -3.91
N LYS A 74 -18.74 8.67 -2.57
CA LYS A 74 -19.85 8.26 -1.69
C LYS A 74 -21.05 9.20 -1.79
N ALA A 75 -20.83 10.51 -1.84
CA ALA A 75 -21.89 11.50 -2.01
C ALA A 75 -22.62 11.28 -3.34
N HIS A 76 -21.88 11.14 -4.45
CA HIS A 76 -22.47 10.90 -5.76
C HIS A 76 -23.19 9.54 -5.86
N GLN A 77 -22.65 8.49 -5.23
CA GLN A 77 -23.36 7.22 -5.09
C GLN A 77 -24.64 7.33 -4.24
N ALA A 78 -24.66 8.19 -3.21
CA ALA A 78 -25.86 8.43 -2.41
C ALA A 78 -26.91 9.23 -3.18
N GLU A 79 -26.52 10.20 -4.00
CA GLU A 79 -27.42 10.91 -4.92
C GLU A 79 -28.05 9.96 -5.95
N LEU A 80 -27.21 9.13 -6.60
CA LEU A 80 -27.68 8.11 -7.55
C LEU A 80 -28.58 7.07 -6.88
N LYS A 81 -28.24 6.63 -5.65
CA LYS A 81 -29.09 5.73 -4.87
C LYS A 81 -30.40 6.38 -4.48
N ALA A 82 -30.43 7.63 -4.03
CA ALA A 82 -31.67 8.34 -3.71
C ALA A 82 -32.59 8.49 -4.95
N LEU A 83 -32.02 8.73 -6.13
CA LEU A 83 -32.74 8.74 -7.41
C LEU A 83 -33.29 7.36 -7.82
N VAL A 84 -32.61 6.27 -7.44
CA VAL A 84 -33.04 4.88 -7.68
C VAL A 84 -34.05 4.38 -6.63
N GLU A 85 -33.88 4.74 -5.37
CA GLU A 85 -34.78 4.42 -4.25
C GLU A 85 -36.11 5.16 -4.37
N ALA A 86 -36.11 6.37 -4.95
CA ALA A 86 -37.31 7.06 -5.43
C ALA A 86 -38.04 6.30 -6.55
N LYS A 87 -37.47 5.23 -7.11
CA LYS A 87 -38.02 4.39 -8.19
C LYS A 87 -38.20 2.90 -7.84
N GLY A 88 -37.92 2.43 -6.62
CA GLY A 88 -38.40 1.11 -6.18
C GLY A 88 -37.49 0.37 -5.19
N LYS A 89 -38.12 -0.45 -4.32
CA LYS A 89 -37.49 -1.21 -3.23
C LYS A 89 -37.21 -2.67 -3.60
N ALA A 90 -36.07 -3.23 -3.17
CA ALA A 90 -35.94 -4.61 -2.68
C ALA A 90 -34.56 -4.86 -2.00
N GLU A 91 -34.56 -5.61 -0.90
CA GLU A 91 -33.41 -6.09 -0.09
C GLU A 91 -33.80 -7.46 0.52
N PRO A 92 -32.92 -8.26 1.17
CA PRO A 92 -31.52 -8.61 0.87
C PRO A 92 -31.25 -10.15 1.01
N GLY A 93 -29.99 -10.62 0.91
CA GLY A 93 -29.64 -12.06 1.11
C GLY A 93 -28.17 -12.35 1.49
N GLN A 94 -27.92 -13.39 2.30
CA GLN A 94 -26.70 -13.62 3.12
C GLN A 94 -26.40 -15.15 3.23
N LYS A 95 -25.21 -15.72 3.56
CA LYS A 95 -23.96 -15.28 4.25
C LYS A 95 -22.69 -16.00 3.72
N ASN A 96 -21.51 -15.53 4.14
CA ASN A 96 -20.19 -16.19 4.34
C ASN A 96 -19.95 -17.66 3.95
N THR A 97 -18.72 -17.94 3.49
CA THR A 97 -17.88 -19.02 4.06
C THR A 97 -16.42 -18.58 4.13
N GLN A 98 -15.84 -18.64 5.32
CA GLN A 98 -14.47 -18.22 5.61
C GLN A 98 -13.56 -19.46 5.68
N ARG A 99 -12.52 -19.54 4.84
CA ARG A 99 -11.43 -20.51 4.98
C ARG A 99 -10.10 -19.78 5.05
N ARG A 100 -9.40 -20.00 6.17
CA ARG A 100 -8.08 -19.43 6.45
C ARG A 100 -7.01 -20.24 5.71
N THR A 101 -6.27 -19.58 4.83
CA THR A 101 -4.86 -19.90 4.53
C THR A 101 -4.13 -18.56 4.42
N VAL A 102 -3.20 -18.28 5.34
CA VAL A 102 -2.34 -17.10 5.25
C VAL A 102 -1.25 -17.39 4.22
N THR A 103 -1.61 -17.26 2.96
CA THR A 103 -0.68 -17.21 1.84
C THR A 103 -0.19 -15.78 1.71
N PHE A 104 1.10 -15.59 1.92
CA PHE A 104 1.79 -14.32 1.76
C PHE A 104 1.96 -14.02 0.25
N TYR A 105 0.86 -13.64 -0.40
CA TYR A 105 0.91 -13.09 -1.75
C TYR A 105 1.42 -11.64 -1.68
N PRO A 106 2.36 -11.21 -2.53
CA PRO A 106 2.38 -9.81 -2.90
C PRO A 106 1.01 -9.51 -3.55
N GLU A 107 0.26 -8.55 -3.01
CA GLU A 107 -0.89 -7.99 -3.73
C GLU A 107 -0.43 -7.49 -5.12
N PRO A 108 -1.30 -7.45 -6.14
CA PRO A 108 -0.94 -6.97 -7.47
C PRO A 108 -0.15 -5.66 -7.37
N LEU A 109 1.03 -5.63 -7.97
CA LEU A 109 2.02 -4.56 -7.76
C LEU A 109 1.42 -3.16 -8.02
N GLU A 110 0.47 -3.09 -8.95
CA GLU A 110 -0.30 -1.89 -9.29
C GLU A 110 -1.19 -1.38 -8.15
N LYS A 111 -1.83 -2.28 -7.38
CA LYS A 111 -2.61 -1.95 -6.17
C LYS A 111 -1.69 -1.48 -5.04
N LEU A 112 -0.52 -2.10 -4.92
CA LEU A 112 0.50 -1.70 -3.94
C LEU A 112 1.19 -0.37 -4.30
N ILE A 113 1.36 -0.03 -5.58
CA ILE A 113 1.94 1.24 -6.04
C ILE A 113 0.90 2.38 -6.02
N GLY A 114 -0.35 2.11 -6.41
CA GLY A 114 -1.38 3.14 -6.56
C GLY A 114 -1.96 3.68 -5.25
N ASN A 115 -1.84 2.94 -4.15
CA ASN A 115 -2.44 3.32 -2.87
C ASN A 115 -1.79 4.58 -2.25
N PRO A 116 -2.49 5.33 -1.39
CA PRO A 116 -2.03 6.64 -0.91
C PRO A 116 -0.88 6.55 0.11
N ILE A 117 -0.77 5.45 0.88
CA ILE A 117 0.33 5.27 1.84
C ILE A 117 1.63 5.05 1.09
N SER A 118 1.65 4.14 0.13
CA SER A 118 2.79 3.88 -0.75
C SER A 118 3.20 5.15 -1.49
N ARG A 119 2.26 5.92 -2.04
CA ARG A 119 2.57 7.21 -2.68
C ARG A 119 3.21 8.21 -1.70
N ALA A 120 2.72 8.30 -0.46
CA ALA A 120 3.33 9.15 0.57
C ALA A 120 4.75 8.70 0.97
N VAL A 121 4.97 7.39 1.15
CA VAL A 121 6.30 6.80 1.44
C VAL A 121 7.27 7.03 0.28
N GLN A 122 6.80 6.82 -0.96
CA GLN A 122 7.54 7.05 -2.20
C GLN A 122 7.99 8.52 -2.32
N ARG A 123 7.07 9.49 -2.12
CA ARG A 123 7.42 10.92 -2.08
C ARG A 123 8.46 11.22 -1.01
N HIS A 124 8.29 10.68 0.20
CA HIS A 124 9.22 10.90 1.31
C HIS A 124 10.62 10.33 1.03
N MET A 125 10.71 9.17 0.37
CA MET A 125 12.00 8.58 -0.06
C MET A 125 12.61 9.22 -1.31
N GLY A 126 11.91 10.14 -1.98
CA GLY A 126 12.36 10.74 -3.25
C GLY A 126 12.40 9.75 -4.43
N VAL A 127 11.72 8.61 -4.30
CA VAL A 127 11.56 7.60 -5.36
C VAL A 127 10.30 7.94 -6.17
N ASP A 128 10.20 7.51 -7.42
CA ASP A 128 8.95 7.63 -8.17
C ASP A 128 8.62 6.35 -8.95
N LEU A 129 7.77 5.50 -8.37
CA LEU A 129 7.29 4.24 -8.94
C LEU A 129 6.07 4.40 -9.86
N SER A 130 5.67 5.64 -10.18
CA SER A 130 4.51 5.89 -11.06
C SER A 130 4.68 5.24 -12.44
N LEU A 131 3.59 4.70 -12.97
CA LEU A 131 3.55 4.03 -14.27
C LEU A 131 4.07 4.93 -15.42
N GLU A 132 3.85 6.24 -15.35
CA GLU A 132 4.33 7.22 -16.33
C GLU A 132 5.86 7.29 -16.43
N ARG A 133 6.61 6.96 -15.36
CA ARG A 133 8.08 7.01 -15.39
C ARG A 133 8.77 5.75 -15.90
N ARG A 134 8.06 4.69 -16.30
CA ARG A 134 8.67 3.56 -17.03
C ARG A 134 9.43 4.01 -18.29
N GLY A 135 9.05 5.14 -18.89
CA GLY A 135 9.75 5.71 -20.05
C GLY A 135 10.84 6.75 -19.73
N ALA A 136 10.84 7.37 -18.54
CA ALA A 136 11.67 8.55 -18.24
C ALA A 136 12.85 8.26 -17.31
N TRP A 137 12.78 7.21 -16.50
CA TRP A 137 13.93 6.69 -15.76
C TRP A 137 14.38 5.39 -16.41
N GLN A 138 15.66 5.32 -16.78
CA GLN A 138 16.28 4.03 -17.11
C GLN A 138 16.36 3.19 -15.83
N TYR A 139 15.27 2.51 -15.51
CA TYR A 139 15.27 1.39 -14.59
C TYR A 139 16.18 0.33 -15.18
N LYS A 140 17.46 0.37 -14.78
CA LYS A 140 18.42 -0.69 -15.00
C LYS A 140 17.88 -1.90 -14.26
N GLY A 141 17.19 -2.77 -15.00
CA GLY A 141 16.47 -3.91 -14.44
C GLY A 141 17.37 -4.78 -13.55
N ILE A 142 16.78 -5.38 -12.52
CA ILE A 142 17.52 -6.27 -11.63
C ILE A 142 17.80 -7.57 -12.39
N VAL A 143 19.07 -7.81 -12.74
CA VAL A 143 19.52 -9.06 -13.34
C VAL A 143 19.89 -10.04 -12.23
N VAL A 144 19.16 -11.17 -12.16
CA VAL A 144 19.44 -12.25 -11.20
C VAL A 144 20.19 -13.38 -11.92
N ILE A 145 21.42 -13.68 -11.47
CA ILE A 145 22.26 -14.73 -12.06
C ILE A 145 22.24 -15.98 -11.18
N VAL A 146 21.63 -17.06 -11.67
CA VAL A 146 21.57 -18.36 -10.97
C VAL A 146 22.73 -19.26 -11.40
N HIS A 147 23.77 -19.37 -10.58
CA HIS A 147 24.96 -20.20 -10.84
C HIS A 147 25.07 -21.39 -9.86
N GLY A 148 26.01 -22.31 -10.13
CA GLY A 148 26.21 -23.52 -9.31
C GLY A 148 26.63 -24.75 -10.13
N ALA A 149 26.83 -25.88 -9.47
CA ALA A 149 27.33 -27.13 -10.08
C ALA A 149 26.42 -27.68 -11.21
N PRO A 150 26.95 -28.48 -12.15
CA PRO A 150 26.13 -29.19 -13.14
C PRO A 150 25.03 -30.03 -12.46
N ARG A 151 23.84 -30.08 -13.06
CA ARG A 151 22.65 -30.80 -12.56
C ARG A 151 22.09 -30.33 -11.20
N ALA A 152 22.60 -29.26 -10.58
CA ALA A 152 22.10 -28.70 -9.32
C ALA A 152 20.73 -27.98 -9.40
N GLY A 153 19.85 -28.34 -10.34
CA GLY A 153 18.49 -27.78 -10.43
C GLY A 153 18.37 -26.32 -10.87
N LYS A 154 19.47 -25.63 -11.23
CA LYS A 154 19.51 -24.20 -11.59
C LYS A 154 18.37 -23.73 -12.49
N SER A 155 18.10 -24.47 -13.57
CA SER A 155 17.05 -24.15 -14.54
C SER A 155 15.63 -24.21 -13.94
N VAL A 156 15.39 -25.13 -13.00
CA VAL A 156 14.11 -25.25 -12.29
C VAL A 156 13.94 -24.09 -11.31
N VAL A 157 15.01 -23.70 -10.60
CA VAL A 157 15.00 -22.55 -9.69
C VAL A 157 14.77 -21.25 -10.47
N ALA A 158 15.45 -21.06 -11.60
CA ALA A 158 15.26 -19.90 -12.48
C ALA A 158 13.82 -19.83 -13.04
N ALA A 159 13.30 -20.95 -13.56
CA ALA A 159 11.92 -21.00 -14.06
C ALA A 159 10.88 -20.67 -12.97
N ASN A 160 11.06 -21.17 -11.75
CA ASN A 160 10.18 -20.87 -10.63
C ASN A 160 10.26 -19.40 -10.18
N LEU A 161 11.45 -18.80 -10.14
CA LEU A 161 11.62 -17.38 -9.86
C LEU A 161 10.92 -16.51 -10.91
N CYS A 162 11.06 -16.86 -12.19
CA CYS A 162 10.47 -16.14 -13.29
C CYS A 162 8.94 -16.27 -13.34
N TYR A 163 8.38 -17.43 -13.00
CA TYR A 163 6.94 -17.60 -12.78
C TYR A 163 6.42 -16.76 -11.60
N TYR A 164 7.19 -16.66 -10.51
CA TYR A 164 6.77 -15.93 -9.31
C TYR A 164 6.83 -14.40 -9.46
N TYR A 165 7.82 -13.88 -10.19
CA TYR A 165 8.05 -12.44 -10.38
C TYR A 165 7.58 -11.89 -11.74
N ASP A 166 6.90 -12.70 -12.56
CA ASP A 166 6.51 -12.36 -13.94
C ASP A 166 7.67 -11.78 -14.76
N ALA A 167 8.78 -12.53 -14.80
CA ALA A 167 10.04 -12.10 -15.37
C ALA A 167 10.51 -13.03 -16.50
N GLU A 168 11.14 -12.48 -17.52
CA GLU A 168 11.81 -13.27 -18.55
C GLU A 168 13.09 -13.95 -18.01
N TYR A 169 13.44 -15.12 -18.55
CA TYR A 169 14.71 -15.79 -18.27
C TYR A 169 15.45 -16.12 -19.55
N VAL A 170 16.78 -15.97 -19.52
CA VAL A 170 17.67 -16.35 -20.61
C VAL A 170 18.66 -17.40 -20.10
N SER A 171 18.76 -18.51 -20.83
CA SER A 171 19.75 -19.55 -20.55
C SER A 171 20.92 -19.43 -21.53
N ILE A 172 22.13 -19.19 -21.02
CA ILE A 172 23.35 -19.13 -21.83
C ILE A 172 23.53 -20.44 -22.62
N ASP A 173 23.27 -21.60 -21.98
CA ASP A 173 23.33 -22.92 -22.61
C ASP A 173 22.33 -23.09 -23.77
N ALA A 174 21.24 -22.32 -23.81
CA ALA A 174 20.27 -22.33 -24.91
C ALA A 174 20.76 -21.46 -26.07
N VAL A 175 21.16 -20.22 -25.79
CA VAL A 175 21.69 -19.27 -26.80
C VAL A 175 22.92 -19.84 -27.51
N VAL A 176 23.83 -20.49 -26.77
CA VAL A 176 25.03 -21.12 -27.36
C VAL A 176 24.66 -22.30 -28.26
N LYS A 177 23.65 -23.12 -27.90
CA LYS A 177 23.20 -24.23 -28.74
C LYS A 177 22.49 -23.75 -30.01
N GLU A 178 21.69 -22.70 -29.90
CA GLU A 178 21.01 -22.07 -31.03
C GLU A 178 22.02 -21.47 -32.02
N ALA A 179 23.07 -20.80 -31.53
CA ALA A 179 24.15 -20.30 -32.37
C ALA A 179 24.86 -21.44 -33.12
N ILE A 180 25.26 -22.52 -32.43
CA ILE A 180 25.93 -23.69 -33.04
C ILE A 180 25.03 -24.44 -34.05
N ALA A 181 23.71 -24.38 -33.89
CA ALA A 181 22.76 -25.03 -34.81
C ALA A 181 22.43 -24.21 -36.07
N ASN A 182 22.87 -22.94 -36.11
CA ASN A 182 22.65 -22.00 -37.22
C ASN A 182 23.94 -21.69 -38.02
N ASP A 183 25.08 -22.30 -37.65
CA ASP A 183 26.32 -22.38 -38.44
C ASP A 183 26.32 -23.61 -39.38
#